data_AF-A0A3S3CQB9-F1
#
_entry.id   AF-A0A3S3CQB9-F1
#
_cell.length_a   1.000
_cell.length_b   1.000
_cell.length_c   1.000
_cell.angle_alpha   90.00
_cell.angle_beta   90.00
_cell.angle_gamma   90.00
#
_symmetry.space_group_name_H-M   'P 1'
#
loop_
_entity.id
_entity.type
_entity.pdbx_description
1 polymer ?
#
loop_
_entity_poly.entity_id
_entity_poly.type
_entity_poly.pdbx_seq_one_letter_code
_entity_poly.pdbx_strand_id
1 'polypeptide(L)'
;MKATATIHFACNDPDNGLFDGKTMMASYGDIELEAPGWQTYAFTEAAGFIRIHRRKFEILGSKDWVGNWCWNAYTLRRAEAKRLLLTLRESGWRCTCGPCRWYDWFNHEGAFAAAVSA
;
A
#
# COMPACT_ATOMS: atom_id res chain seq x y z
N MET A 1 -16.30 -14.38 -1.40
CA MET A 1 -15.32 -13.27 -1.25
C MET A 1 -13.98 -13.72 -1.85
N LYS A 2 -13.21 -12.84 -2.50
CA LYS A 2 -11.91 -13.21 -3.10
C LYS A 2 -10.88 -13.61 -2.03
N ALA A 3 -10.07 -14.62 -2.32
CA ALA A 3 -9.03 -15.15 -1.43
C ALA A 3 -7.73 -14.30 -1.43
N THR A 4 -7.55 -13.48 -2.45
CA THR A 4 -6.38 -12.64 -2.66
C THR A 4 -6.77 -11.17 -2.81
N ALA A 5 -5.78 -10.30 -2.65
CA ALA A 5 -5.88 -8.87 -2.87
C ALA A 5 -4.59 -8.38 -3.52
N THR A 6 -4.70 -7.36 -4.37
CA THR A 6 -3.56 -6.76 -5.06
C THR A 6 -3.37 -5.34 -4.55
N ILE A 7 -2.14 -5.00 -4.17
CA ILE A 7 -1.75 -3.66 -3.72
C ILE A 7 -0.67 -3.18 -4.68
N HIS A 8 -0.80 -1.95 -5.16
CA HIS A 8 0.19 -1.32 -6.02
C HIS A 8 1.06 -0.37 -5.21
N PHE A 9 2.33 -0.26 -5.57
CA PHE A 9 3.24 0.75 -5.02
C PHE A 9 3.89 1.52 -6.16
N ALA A 10 4.01 2.84 -6.00
CA ALA A 10 4.89 3.65 -6.82
C ALA A 10 6.33 3.42 -6.33
N CYS A 11 7.06 2.53 -6.99
CA CYS A 11 8.38 2.06 -6.54
C CYS A 11 9.45 2.04 -7.63
N ASN A 12 9.12 2.51 -8.83
CA ASN A 12 10.08 2.67 -9.90
C ASN A 12 10.43 4.15 -10.09
N ASP A 13 11.65 4.39 -10.56
CA ASP A 13 12.20 5.69 -10.91
C ASP A 13 11.35 6.31 -12.04
N PRO A 14 10.83 7.53 -11.87
CA PRO A 14 9.99 8.18 -12.87
C PRO A 14 10.72 8.56 -14.16
N ASP A 15 12.06 8.56 -14.19
CA ASP A 15 12.84 8.92 -15.37
C ASP A 15 13.12 7.71 -16.28
N ASN A 16 13.12 6.49 -15.72
CA ASN A 16 13.53 5.28 -16.45
C ASN A 16 12.68 4.02 -16.21
N GLY A 17 11.76 4.04 -15.25
CA GLY A 17 10.85 2.93 -14.95
C GLY A 17 11.49 1.73 -14.26
N LEU A 18 12.74 1.83 -13.79
CA LEU A 18 13.43 0.78 -13.04
C LEU A 18 13.11 0.85 -11.55
N PHE A 19 13.08 -0.30 -10.88
CA PHE A 19 12.83 -0.39 -9.44
C PHE A 19 13.88 0.42 -8.64
N ASP A 20 13.42 1.38 -7.83
CA ASP A 20 14.26 2.37 -7.15
C ASP A 20 14.45 2.05 -5.65
N GLY A 21 13.97 0.89 -5.19
CA GLY A 21 14.17 0.44 -3.81
C GLY A 21 13.49 1.30 -2.75
N LYS A 22 12.53 2.14 -3.15
CA LYS A 22 11.80 3.05 -2.27
C LYS A 22 10.38 3.26 -2.75
N THR A 23 9.50 3.68 -1.85
CA THR A 23 8.12 4.03 -2.19
C THR A 23 7.58 5.11 -1.26
N MET A 24 6.62 5.87 -1.78
CA MET A 24 5.91 6.93 -1.06
C MET A 24 4.39 6.96 -1.33
N MET A 25 3.92 6.17 -2.30
CA MET A 25 2.51 6.05 -2.64
C MET A 25 2.14 4.58 -2.84
N ALA A 26 0.91 4.24 -2.46
CA ALA A 26 0.34 2.92 -2.65
C ALA A 26 -1.12 3.03 -3.07
N SER A 27 -1.65 2.00 -3.73
CA SER A 27 -3.08 1.92 -4.03
C SER A 27 -3.64 0.53 -3.80
N TYR A 28 -4.92 0.47 -3.41
CA TYR A 28 -5.66 -0.76 -3.16
C TYR A 28 -7.09 -0.63 -3.68
N GLY A 29 -7.40 -1.26 -4.81
CA GLY A 29 -8.68 -1.00 -5.49
C GLY A 29 -8.78 0.48 -5.87
N ASP A 30 -9.84 1.15 -5.43
CA ASP A 30 -10.09 2.59 -5.68
C ASP A 30 -9.54 3.50 -4.57
N ILE A 31 -8.64 2.99 -3.73
CA ILE A 31 -8.05 3.70 -2.60
C ILE A 31 -6.63 4.13 -2.97
N GLU A 32 -6.31 5.39 -2.71
CA GLU A 32 -4.97 5.95 -2.83
C GLU A 32 -4.42 6.29 -1.44
N LEU A 33 -3.18 5.86 -1.20
CA LEU A 33 -2.47 6.03 0.05
C LEU A 33 -1.16 6.77 -0.17
N GLU A 34 -0.84 7.70 0.71
CA GLU A 34 0.38 8.48 0.70
C GLU A 34 1.15 8.33 2.01
N ALA A 35 2.47 8.28 1.89
CA ALA A 35 3.37 8.36 3.02
C ALA A 35 3.26 9.72 3.74
N PRO A 36 3.39 9.76 5.08
CA PRO A 36 3.31 11.00 5.84
C PRO A 36 4.33 12.03 5.34
N GLY A 37 3.84 13.23 5.03
CA GLY A 37 4.68 14.34 4.56
C GLY A 37 5.43 14.05 3.26
N TRP A 38 4.93 13.13 2.42
CA TRP A 38 5.60 12.71 1.19
C TRP A 38 7.02 12.13 1.43
N GLN A 39 7.25 11.59 2.63
CA GLN A 39 8.50 10.91 2.96
C GLN A 39 8.64 9.61 2.16
N THR A 40 9.85 9.32 1.70
CA THR A 40 10.16 8.05 1.03
C THR A 40 10.57 6.99 2.04
N TYR A 41 10.03 5.78 1.89
CA TYR A 41 10.42 4.62 2.70
C TYR A 41 11.18 3.60 1.87
N ALA A 42 12.20 2.99 2.47
CA ALA A 42 12.90 1.87 1.88
C ALA A 42 11.92 0.72 1.58
N PHE A 43 11.95 0.26 0.34
CA PHE A 43 11.07 -0.77 -0.20
C PHE A 43 11.94 -1.84 -0.86
N THR A 44 11.75 -3.10 -0.47
CA THR A 44 12.51 -4.21 -1.05
C THR A 44 11.54 -5.17 -1.72
N GLU A 45 11.80 -5.48 -2.99
CA GLU A 45 11.18 -6.59 -3.69
C GLU A 45 12.19 -7.73 -3.83
N ALA A 46 11.73 -8.95 -3.59
CA ALA A 46 12.50 -10.17 -3.80
C ALA A 46 11.57 -11.33 -4.16
N ALA A 47 12.15 -12.47 -4.53
CA ALA A 47 11.39 -13.67 -4.85
C ALA A 47 10.45 -14.07 -3.69
N GLY A 48 9.15 -13.95 -3.92
CA GLY A 48 8.11 -14.36 -2.99
C GLY A 48 7.81 -13.39 -1.84
N PHE A 49 8.48 -12.23 -1.74
CA PHE A 49 8.10 -11.23 -0.73
C PHE A 49 8.40 -9.78 -1.11
N ILE A 50 7.68 -8.87 -0.46
CA ILE A 50 8.05 -7.46 -0.36
C ILE A 50 8.37 -7.09 1.09
N ARG A 51 9.14 -6.01 1.29
CA ARG A 51 9.47 -5.50 2.62
C ARG A 51 9.33 -3.99 2.66
N ILE A 52 8.56 -3.51 3.64
CA ILE A 52 8.37 -2.08 3.96
C ILE A 52 8.20 -1.94 5.47
N HIS A 53 8.59 -0.79 6.05
CA HIS A 53 8.51 -0.54 7.50
C HIS A 53 9.16 -1.64 8.35
N ARG A 54 10.29 -2.19 7.86
CA ARG A 54 11.04 -3.30 8.49
C ARG A 54 10.23 -4.60 8.64
N ARG A 55 9.07 -4.74 8.00
CA ARG A 55 8.23 -5.95 7.99
C ARG A 55 8.25 -6.58 6.60
N LYS A 56 8.41 -7.90 6.53
CA LYS A 56 8.28 -8.69 5.29
C LYS A 56 6.83 -9.08 5.08
N PHE A 57 6.38 -9.19 3.83
CA PHE A 57 5.04 -9.62 3.43
C PHE A 57 5.15 -10.61 2.27
N GLU A 58 4.56 -11.79 2.42
CA GLU A 58 4.57 -12.81 1.37
C GLU A 58 3.69 -12.40 0.20
N ILE A 59 4.23 -12.53 -1.01
CA ILE A 59 3.48 -12.28 -2.25
C ILE A 59 3.35 -13.58 -3.03
N LEU A 60 2.24 -13.71 -3.75
CA LEU A 60 1.98 -14.81 -4.69
C LEU A 60 2.55 -14.49 -6.07
N GLY A 61 2.79 -13.22 -6.35
CA GLY A 61 3.37 -12.73 -7.60
C GLY A 61 3.35 -11.21 -7.66
N SER A 62 4.12 -10.67 -8.59
CA SER A 62 4.15 -9.25 -8.93
C SER A 62 3.93 -9.03 -10.42
N LYS A 63 3.60 -7.78 -10.79
CA LYS A 63 3.54 -7.33 -12.19
C LYS A 63 4.03 -5.90 -12.25
N ASP A 64 4.98 -5.65 -13.14
CA ASP A 64 5.55 -4.33 -13.31
C ASP A 64 4.68 -3.44 -14.20
N TRP A 65 4.88 -2.12 -14.04
CA TRP A 65 4.34 -1.06 -14.91
C TRP A 65 2.81 -1.08 -15.05
N VAL A 66 2.11 -1.17 -13.93
CA VAL A 66 0.65 -1.18 -13.88
C VAL A 66 0.07 0.24 -13.81
N GLY A 67 -0.80 0.59 -14.76
CA GLY A 67 -1.32 1.95 -14.91
C GLY A 67 -0.31 2.88 -15.58
N ASN A 68 0.90 2.99 -15.03
CA ASN A 68 2.05 3.59 -15.69
C ASN A 68 3.36 2.92 -15.23
N TRP A 69 4.49 3.31 -15.82
CA TRP A 69 5.80 2.73 -15.57
C TRP A 69 6.38 2.93 -14.14
N CYS A 70 5.82 3.82 -13.33
CA CYS A 70 6.30 4.05 -11.95
C CYS A 70 5.77 3.01 -10.95
N TRP A 71 4.77 2.22 -11.33
CA TRP A 71 3.98 1.42 -10.40
C TRP A 71 4.12 -0.08 -10.65
N ASN A 72 4.32 -0.84 -9.59
CA ASN A 72 4.27 -2.31 -9.61
C ASN A 72 3.11 -2.83 -8.77
N ALA A 73 2.49 -3.92 -9.23
CA ALA A 73 1.45 -4.65 -8.53
C ALA A 73 2.01 -5.81 -7.74
N TYR A 74 1.50 -6.01 -6.52
CA TYR A 74 1.83 -7.14 -5.67
C TYR A 74 0.56 -7.86 -5.26
N THR A 75 0.45 -9.14 -5.59
CA THR A 75 -0.70 -9.97 -5.23
C THR A 75 -0.39 -10.74 -3.96
N LEU A 76 -1.22 -10.56 -2.93
CA LEU A 76 -1.07 -11.19 -1.62
C LEU A 76 -2.30 -12.02 -1.28
N ARG A 77 -2.13 -12.98 -0.37
CA ARG A 77 -3.28 -13.57 0.33
C ARG A 77 -4.01 -12.48 1.11
N ARG A 78 -5.33 -12.59 1.23
CA ARG A 78 -6.15 -11.55 1.87
C ARG A 78 -5.72 -11.22 3.31
N ALA A 79 -5.32 -12.23 4.10
CA ALA A 79 -4.83 -12.01 5.46
C ALA A 79 -3.55 -11.16 5.47
N GLU A 80 -2.67 -11.41 4.52
CA GLU A 80 -1.39 -10.72 4.38
C GLU A 80 -1.56 -9.28 3.86
N ALA A 81 -2.45 -9.08 2.88
CA ALA A 81 -2.83 -7.75 2.41
C ALA A 81 -3.41 -6.88 3.55
N LYS A 82 -4.26 -7.46 4.42
CA LYS A 82 -4.76 -6.76 5.60
C LYS A 82 -3.63 -6.36 6.55
N ARG A 83 -2.70 -7.29 6.82
CA ARG A 83 -1.53 -7.01 7.67
C ARG A 83 -0.66 -5.89 7.10
N LEU A 84 -0.50 -5.85 5.78
CA LEU A 84 0.20 -4.78 5.08
C LEU A 84 -0.52 -3.44 5.23
N LEU A 85 -1.81 -3.36 4.91
CA LEU A 85 -2.60 -2.13 5.04
C LEU A 85 -2.62 -1.60 6.48
N LEU A 86 -2.77 -2.49 7.47
CA LEU A 86 -2.66 -2.12 8.88
C LEU A 86 -1.26 -1.60 9.24
N THR A 87 -0.21 -2.21 8.71
CA THR A 87 1.17 -1.72 8.92
C THR A 87 1.36 -0.33 8.34
N LEU A 88 0.83 -0.04 7.14
CA LEU A 88 0.90 1.30 6.54
C LEU A 88 0.17 2.32 7.42
N ARG A 89 -1.05 1.98 7.84
CA ARG A 89 -1.86 2.81 8.75
C ARG A 89 -1.14 3.09 10.08
N GLU A 90 -0.61 2.06 10.74
CA GLU A 90 0.17 2.18 11.98
C GLU A 90 1.45 3.02 11.80
N SER A 91 1.98 3.07 10.57
CA SER A 91 3.18 3.84 10.23
C SER A 91 2.86 5.27 9.76
N GLY A 92 1.61 5.73 9.95
CA GLY A 92 1.18 7.09 9.68
C GLY A 92 0.88 7.40 8.21
N TRP A 93 0.77 6.38 7.34
CA TRP A 93 0.28 6.59 5.98
C TRP A 93 -1.15 7.08 6.02
N ARG A 94 -1.52 7.89 5.03
CA ARG A 94 -2.86 8.47 4.93
C ARG A 94 -3.56 8.01 3.66
N CYS A 95 -4.84 7.74 3.77
CA CYS A 95 -5.75 7.66 2.63
C CYS A 95 -5.98 9.08 2.12
N THR A 96 -5.70 9.35 0.84
CA THR A 96 -5.92 10.65 0.22
C THR A 96 -7.05 10.63 -0.80
N CYS A 97 -7.37 9.46 -1.35
CA CYS A 97 -8.54 9.22 -2.19
C CYS A 97 -9.19 7.85 -1.85
N GLY A 98 -10.52 7.76 -1.94
CA GLY A 98 -11.27 6.52 -1.77
C GLY A 98 -12.65 6.73 -1.14
N PRO A 99 -13.44 5.65 -0.94
CA PRO A 99 -14.76 5.74 -0.31
C PRO A 99 -14.70 6.31 1.12
N CYS A 100 -15.63 7.21 1.48
CA CYS A 100 -15.59 7.94 2.75
C CYS A 100 -15.42 7.05 3.99
N ARG A 101 -16.15 5.91 4.04
CA ARG A 101 -16.04 4.98 5.18
C ARG A 101 -14.62 4.39 5.32
N TRP A 102 -13.95 4.14 4.20
CA TRP A 102 -12.57 3.65 4.21
C TRP A 102 -11.61 4.77 4.59
N TYR A 103 -11.78 5.96 4.01
CA TYR A 103 -10.99 7.15 4.33
C TYR A 103 -11.01 7.43 5.84
N ASP A 104 -12.20 7.54 6.43
CA ASP A 104 -12.43 7.78 7.85
C ASP A 104 -11.72 6.71 8.72
N TRP A 105 -12.00 5.44 8.43
CA TRP A 105 -11.39 4.32 9.15
C TRP A 105 -9.86 4.35 9.06
N PHE A 106 -9.31 4.50 7.85
CA PHE A 106 -7.86 4.45 7.64
C PHE A 106 -7.16 5.62 8.32
N ASN A 107 -7.69 6.84 8.19
CA ASN A 107 -7.08 8.05 8.73
C ASN A 107 -7.37 8.28 10.23
N HIS A 108 -8.16 7.41 10.88
CA HIS A 108 -8.67 7.64 12.24
C HIS A 108 -9.49 8.94 12.37
N GLU A 109 -10.17 9.31 11.30
CA GLU A 109 -10.91 10.57 11.19
C GLU A 109 -12.40 10.29 10.96
N GLY A 110 -13.23 11.30 11.24
CA GLY A 110 -14.66 11.24 10.94
C GLY A 110 -15.50 10.38 11.90
N ALA A 111 -16.81 10.40 11.67
CA ALA A 111 -17.81 9.80 12.55
C ALA A 111 -17.67 8.27 12.63
N PHE A 112 -17.17 7.63 11.56
CA PHE A 112 -17.05 6.19 11.53
C PHE A 112 -15.87 5.66 12.37
N ALA A 113 -14.73 6.36 12.39
CA ALA A 113 -13.61 5.99 13.25
C ALA A 113 -13.95 6.13 14.74
N ALA A 114 -14.71 7.17 15.09
CA ALA A 114 -15.21 7.38 16.45
C ALA A 114 -16.15 6.25 16.91
N ALA A 115 -16.98 5.71 16.03
CA ALA A 115 -17.93 4.64 16.36
C ALA A 115 -17.30 3.24 16.51
N VAL A 116 -16.11 2.99 15.94
CA VAL A 116 -15.42 1.69 16.01
C VAL A 116 -14.38 1.65 17.15
N SER A 117 -14.06 2.80 17.74
CA SER A 117 -13.09 2.94 18.84
C SER A 117 -13.75 3.03 20.23
N ALA A 118 -15.08 2.95 20.29
CA ALA A 118 -15.92 2.90 21.50
C ALA A 118 -16.44 1.48 21.73
#